data_AF-A0A5C6DD26-F1
#
_entry.id   AF-A0A5C6DD26-F1
#
_cell.length_a   1.000
_cell.length_b   1.000
_cell.length_c   1.000
_cell.angle_alpha   90.00
_cell.angle_beta   90.00
_cell.angle_gamma   90.00
#
_symmetry.space_group_name_H-M   'P 1'
#
loop_
_entity.id
_entity.type
_entity.pdbx_description
1 polymer ?
#
loop_
_entity_poly.entity_id
_entity_poly.type
_entity_poly.pdbx_seq_one_letter_code
_entity_poly.pdbx_strand_id
1 'polypeptide(L)'
;MIEKSLRERTRYLFLLCGACALPLFHATAAVPNAVPTQRVNSCVVMDASEGKVEGSHYRWDFDLTIPGRYVVQLIGPVSNADGDAKVRVTVDGNSFSDSLKKVYMIEDGIVWQTTKAIDLKSGTHHLLVQSELGPTTVRLASEAYEKSRIHTSSNKYYEPWLKMHLSAEKQAALARHKQNRFGMFIHWGAYSVAGGSWKGTRIEQSRIAGPRVAEWLMFTFNISRAEYREFAKRFNPDKSFAENVAKLAKDTGMKYVVITAKHHDGFALFDSTCSDFDVVDACPYDGDLIKELYDACRAEGLDFGVYYSHGRDWADGADANYTNVKKNRDALGVPTRPNGKNLWDPSPNPYKDYLQNKAYPQVEELIKLMPELSLIWFDGEDLITEDQAFRFYKMIYDLNPNIIVNRRIGYDFGDYVDAGDNKTPDGSDLAAKHFETCGTGNHSWGYKAHDNNWRSSNQLLRNFVDIVSKGGNYLLNIGPDGEGRVQEPCVKNFQEMGDWVKTNSEAIFGTTRWTIFSEGVSKVQSDSSLSTEFWFSAKDDTVYAMSLAPAEGRVQIHALNESAGQVSQVRLLDGNQNLPWTQNAEALEIDFGSVATGPNGYAVAVTIK
;
A
#
# COMPACT_ATOMS: atom_id res chain seq x y z
N MET A 1 34.91 24.40 -50.76
CA MET A 1 35.36 23.08 -50.28
C MET A 1 36.86 23.14 -50.03
N ILE A 2 37.26 23.41 -48.78
CA ILE A 2 38.66 23.41 -48.34
C ILE A 2 38.66 22.83 -46.92
N GLU A 3 39.22 21.64 -46.74
CA GLU A 3 39.50 21.05 -45.44
C GLU A 3 41.01 21.03 -45.18
N LYS A 4 41.45 21.72 -44.11
CA LYS A 4 42.60 21.39 -43.25
C LYS A 4 42.88 22.52 -42.27
N SER A 5 43.32 22.15 -41.06
CA SER A 5 44.10 22.92 -40.05
C SER A 5 43.43 22.91 -38.66
N LEU A 6 44.10 22.63 -37.53
CA LEU A 6 45.38 21.94 -37.19
C LEU A 6 45.19 21.46 -35.71
N ARG A 7 45.65 20.26 -35.29
CA ARG A 7 46.86 19.99 -34.46
C ARG A 7 47.14 21.01 -33.32
N GLU A 8 47.52 20.61 -32.09
CA GLU A 8 48.74 19.91 -31.61
C GLU A 8 48.60 19.58 -30.10
N ARG A 9 49.36 18.73 -29.36
CA ARG A 9 50.45 17.71 -29.49
C ARG A 9 50.12 16.62 -28.44
N THR A 10 50.28 15.30 -28.63
CA THR A 10 51.49 14.45 -28.78
C THR A 10 52.48 14.45 -27.60
N ARG A 11 52.49 13.38 -26.78
CA ARG A 11 53.62 12.40 -26.69
C ARG A 11 53.33 11.19 -25.77
N TYR A 12 53.78 10.02 -26.22
CA TYR A 12 53.84 8.74 -25.50
C TYR A 12 55.11 8.62 -24.66
N LEU A 13 55.09 7.83 -23.57
CA LEU A 13 55.88 6.56 -23.50
C LEU A 13 55.45 5.64 -22.34
N PHE A 14 55.54 4.33 -22.58
CA PHE A 14 55.42 3.26 -21.58
C PHE A 14 56.77 2.95 -20.92
N LEU A 15 56.77 2.54 -19.64
CA LEU A 15 57.48 1.34 -19.16
C LEU A 15 57.10 0.96 -17.71
N LEU A 16 57.17 -0.34 -17.41
CA LEU A 16 56.79 -0.93 -16.13
C LEU A 16 57.94 -0.88 -15.11
N CYS A 17 57.61 -0.73 -13.82
CA CYS A 17 57.98 -1.68 -12.76
C CYS A 17 57.26 -1.30 -11.44
N GLY A 18 56.87 -2.29 -10.64
CA GLY A 18 55.98 -2.08 -9.48
C GLY A 18 56.68 -1.91 -8.14
N ALA A 19 55.92 -1.37 -7.17
CA ALA A 19 56.17 -1.49 -5.73
C ALA A 19 54.83 -1.38 -4.98
N CYS A 20 54.67 -2.12 -3.89
CA CYS A 20 53.45 -2.10 -3.08
C CYS A 20 53.28 -0.76 -2.34
N ALA A 21 52.07 -0.19 -2.37
CA ALA A 21 51.59 0.75 -1.37
C ALA A 21 50.07 0.64 -1.22
N LEU A 22 49.61 0.21 -0.04
CA LEU A 22 48.20 0.26 0.33
C LEU A 22 47.78 1.73 0.51
N PRO A 23 46.67 2.20 -0.09
CA PRO A 23 46.09 3.47 0.30
C PRO A 23 45.41 3.29 1.66
N LEU A 24 45.96 3.93 2.69
CA LEU A 24 45.33 4.10 3.98
C LEU A 24 43.98 4.81 3.80
N PHE A 25 42.88 4.11 4.11
CA PHE A 25 41.58 4.73 4.28
C PHE A 25 41.71 5.87 5.30
N HIS A 26 41.57 7.10 4.84
CA HIS A 26 41.37 8.22 5.75
C HIS A 26 40.00 8.04 6.38
N ALA A 27 39.96 7.94 7.71
CA ALA A 27 38.72 7.98 8.45
C ALA A 27 37.98 9.28 8.10
N THR A 28 36.75 9.14 7.63
CA THR A 28 35.82 10.27 7.49
C THR A 28 35.66 10.92 8.86
N ALA A 29 35.96 12.21 8.96
CA ALA A 29 35.76 12.97 10.19
C ALA A 29 34.31 12.84 10.64
N ALA A 30 34.11 12.58 11.94
CA ALA A 30 32.77 12.47 12.51
C ALA A 30 31.98 13.75 12.25
N VAL A 31 30.79 13.60 11.66
CA VAL A 31 29.80 14.68 11.58
C VAL A 31 29.42 15.04 13.02
N PRO A 32 29.31 16.33 13.40
CA PRO A 32 28.89 16.70 14.75
C PRO A 32 27.52 16.10 15.06
N ASN A 33 27.36 15.49 16.25
CA ASN A 33 26.16 14.76 16.68
C ASN A 33 24.87 15.45 16.21
N ALA A 34 24.30 14.94 15.11
CA ALA A 34 23.05 15.43 14.60
C ALA A 34 21.95 14.99 15.57
N VAL A 35 21.08 15.93 15.96
CA VAL A 35 19.87 15.59 16.73
C VAL A 35 19.06 14.60 15.90
N PRO A 36 18.72 13.39 16.42
CA PRO A 36 17.86 12.46 15.70
C PRO A 36 16.55 13.13 15.27
N THR A 37 16.26 13.05 13.98
CA THR A 37 15.04 13.62 13.39
C THR A 37 14.10 12.52 12.91
N GLN A 38 12.82 12.87 12.86
CA GLN A 38 11.79 11.99 12.33
C GLN A 38 11.94 11.82 10.80
N ARG A 39 11.95 10.56 10.36
CA ARG A 39 12.00 10.17 8.95
C ARG A 39 10.64 10.34 8.26
N VAL A 40 10.66 10.30 6.93
CA VAL A 40 9.45 10.36 6.08
C VAL A 40 8.44 9.21 6.33
N ASN A 41 8.82 8.18 7.09
CA ASN A 41 7.96 7.07 7.51
C ASN A 41 7.52 7.16 8.98
N SER A 42 7.49 8.37 9.55
CA SER A 42 7.26 8.65 10.97
C SER A 42 8.32 8.10 11.94
N CYS A 43 9.26 7.26 11.51
CA CYS A 43 10.19 6.60 12.44
C CYS A 43 11.29 7.57 12.87
N VAL A 44 11.54 7.70 14.17
CA VAL A 44 12.78 8.29 14.68
C VAL A 44 13.76 7.14 14.90
N VAL A 45 14.97 7.25 14.38
CA VAL A 45 16.04 6.25 14.51
C VAL A 45 17.22 6.90 15.20
N MET A 46 17.73 6.24 16.23
CA MET A 46 18.73 6.77 17.14
C MET A 46 19.84 5.73 17.30
N ASP A 47 21.05 6.04 16.82
CA ASP A 47 22.20 5.15 16.99
C ASP A 47 22.71 5.22 18.43
N ALA A 48 23.09 4.08 19.01
CA ALA A 48 23.64 4.02 20.36
C ALA A 48 24.97 4.78 20.49
N SER A 49 25.77 4.86 19.43
CA SER A 49 27.04 5.62 19.40
C SER A 49 26.85 7.14 19.36
N GLU A 50 25.70 7.64 18.91
CA GLU A 50 25.35 9.06 18.87
C GLU A 50 24.70 9.54 20.19
N GLY A 51 24.20 8.61 21.00
CA GLY A 51 23.57 8.87 22.28
C GLY A 51 24.55 9.17 23.41
N LYS A 52 24.06 9.80 24.48
CA LYS A 52 24.77 9.84 25.76
C LYS A 52 24.56 8.50 26.45
N VAL A 53 25.58 7.64 26.45
CA VAL A 53 25.53 6.28 27.00
C VAL A 53 26.31 6.18 28.30
N GLU A 54 25.65 5.75 29.36
CA GLU A 54 26.24 5.50 30.69
C GLU A 54 25.78 4.13 31.22
N GLY A 55 26.63 3.11 31.04
CA GLY A 55 26.25 1.73 31.36
C GLY A 55 25.06 1.25 30.50
N SER A 56 23.99 0.80 31.13
CA SER A 56 22.74 0.38 30.47
C SER A 56 21.76 1.52 30.16
N HIS A 57 22.19 2.79 30.30
CA HIS A 57 21.37 3.98 30.06
C HIS A 57 21.76 4.63 28.73
N TYR A 58 20.76 4.91 27.88
CA TYR A 58 20.92 5.53 26.57
C TYR A 58 20.00 6.75 26.48
N ARG A 59 20.57 7.92 26.17
CA ARG A 59 19.82 9.18 26.11
C ARG A 59 20.03 9.93 24.80
N TRP A 60 18.92 10.40 24.24
CA TRP A 60 18.87 11.31 23.10
C TRP A 60 17.85 12.42 23.33
N ASP A 61 18.13 13.58 22.74
CA ASP A 61 17.13 14.62 22.52
C ASP A 61 16.74 14.53 21.03
N PHE A 62 15.46 14.68 20.67
CA PHE A 62 14.99 14.46 19.28
C PHE A 62 13.80 15.35 18.92
N ASP A 63 13.62 15.63 17.62
CA ASP A 63 12.49 16.42 17.12
C ASP A 63 11.46 15.57 16.37
N LEU A 64 10.19 15.77 16.72
CA LEU A 64 9.03 15.10 16.11
C LEU A 64 8.17 16.12 15.37
N THR A 65 7.97 15.93 14.07
CA THR A 65 7.14 16.83 13.24
C THR A 65 5.70 16.32 13.12
N ILE A 66 5.52 14.99 13.17
CA ILE A 66 4.26 14.29 12.99
C ILE A 66 3.82 13.67 14.32
N PRO A 67 2.80 14.22 15.00
CA PRO A 67 2.27 13.65 16.24
C PRO A 67 1.67 12.26 15.99
N GLY A 68 1.61 11.43 17.03
CA GLY A 68 1.04 10.08 16.91
C GLY A 68 1.40 9.15 18.07
N ARG A 69 1.08 7.87 17.90
CA ARG A 69 1.35 6.80 18.87
C ARG A 69 2.57 6.01 18.43
N TYR A 70 3.55 5.85 19.32
CA TYR A 70 4.86 5.28 19.02
C TYR A 70 5.21 4.13 19.96
N VAL A 71 5.69 3.01 19.42
CA VAL A 71 6.32 1.92 20.18
C VAL A 71 7.83 2.11 20.17
N VAL A 72 8.49 1.71 21.26
CA VAL A 72 9.96 1.74 21.35
C VAL A 72 10.49 0.39 20.88
N GLN A 73 11.34 0.42 19.86
CA GLN A 73 12.08 -0.75 19.38
C GLN A 73 13.55 -0.64 19.78
N LEU A 74 14.10 -1.73 20.30
CA LEU A 74 15.53 -1.92 20.57
C LEU A 74 16.06 -2.94 19.55
N ILE A 75 17.22 -2.65 18.97
CA ILE A 75 17.86 -3.48 17.96
C ILE A 75 19.26 -3.81 18.46
N GLY A 76 19.65 -5.07 18.33
CA GLY A 76 20.94 -5.56 18.80
C GLY A 76 21.33 -6.89 18.17
N PRO A 77 22.59 -7.28 18.35
CA PRO A 77 23.15 -8.46 17.70
C PRO A 77 22.48 -9.75 18.17
N VAL A 78 22.52 -10.77 17.31
CA VAL A 78 21.93 -12.09 17.55
C VAL A 78 22.51 -12.78 18.80
N SER A 79 23.73 -12.41 19.23
CA SER A 79 24.34 -12.87 20.49
C SER A 79 23.53 -12.50 21.74
N ASN A 80 22.67 -11.49 21.66
CA ASN A 80 21.93 -10.95 22.81
C ASN A 80 20.50 -11.55 22.88
N ALA A 81 20.27 -12.68 22.20
CA ALA A 81 18.96 -13.31 22.06
C ALA A 81 18.39 -13.95 23.34
N ASP A 82 19.20 -14.20 24.37
CA ASP A 82 18.78 -15.03 25.50
C ASP A 82 18.05 -14.24 26.61
N GLY A 83 16.86 -14.73 27.01
CA GLY A 83 16.14 -14.30 28.20
C GLY A 83 14.96 -13.33 28.01
N ASP A 84 14.20 -13.14 29.10
CA ASP A 84 13.11 -12.16 29.20
C ASP A 84 13.67 -10.74 29.33
N ALA A 85 13.89 -10.09 28.19
CA ALA A 85 14.37 -8.73 28.14
C ALA A 85 13.37 -7.72 28.71
N LYS A 86 13.86 -6.76 29.50
CA LYS A 86 13.07 -5.67 30.10
C LYS A 86 13.66 -4.32 29.72
N VAL A 87 12.80 -3.31 29.77
CA VAL A 87 13.17 -1.91 29.51
C VAL A 87 12.45 -1.00 30.48
N ARG A 88 13.13 0.08 30.90
CA ARG A 88 12.44 1.29 31.34
C ARG A 88 12.61 2.36 30.27
N VAL A 89 11.51 2.98 29.90
CA VAL A 89 11.48 4.12 28.98
C VAL A 89 11.01 5.33 29.75
N THR A 90 11.69 6.46 29.55
CA THR A 90 11.31 7.77 30.04
C THR A 90 11.27 8.74 28.87
N VAL A 91 10.13 9.41 28.67
CA VAL A 91 9.98 10.52 27.72
C VAL A 91 9.47 11.75 28.47
N ASP A 92 10.22 12.85 28.38
CA ASP A 92 9.91 14.13 29.03
C ASP A 92 9.61 14.00 30.54
N GLY A 93 10.35 13.12 31.22
CA GLY A 93 10.18 12.78 32.64
C GLY A 93 9.11 11.71 32.93
N ASN A 94 8.16 11.48 32.03
CA ASN A 94 7.14 10.44 32.17
C ASN A 94 7.75 9.07 31.92
N SER A 95 7.66 8.17 32.89
CA SER A 95 8.40 6.90 32.89
C SER A 95 7.50 5.68 32.99
N PHE A 96 7.81 4.62 32.23
CA PHE A 96 7.20 3.30 32.39
C PHE A 96 8.23 2.18 32.25
N SER A 97 7.95 1.06 32.90
CA SER A 97 8.66 -0.21 32.68
C SER A 97 7.80 -1.15 31.84
N ASP A 98 8.44 -1.96 31.01
CA ASP A 98 7.79 -2.94 30.14
C ASP A 98 8.66 -4.18 29.90
N SER A 99 8.03 -5.27 29.45
CA SER A 99 8.72 -6.44 28.91
C SER A 99 8.87 -6.27 27.39
N LEU A 100 9.99 -6.71 26.85
CA LEU A 100 10.29 -6.62 25.42
C LEU A 100 9.93 -7.92 24.70
N LYS A 101 9.17 -7.81 23.61
CA LYS A 101 8.88 -8.94 22.71
C LYS A 101 9.84 -8.94 21.53
N LYS A 102 10.43 -10.09 21.22
CA LYS A 102 11.07 -10.32 19.91
C LYS A 102 9.97 -10.30 18.84
N VAL A 103 10.03 -9.37 17.91
CA VAL A 103 8.97 -9.19 16.89
C VAL A 103 9.39 -9.69 15.51
N TYR A 104 10.62 -9.37 15.06
CA TYR A 104 11.16 -9.81 13.78
C TYR A 104 12.71 -9.71 13.79
N MET A 105 13.35 -10.06 12.67
CA MET A 105 14.78 -9.83 12.45
C MET A 105 15.02 -9.07 11.15
N ILE A 106 16.08 -8.28 11.15
CA ILE A 106 16.61 -7.49 10.03
C ILE A 106 18.09 -7.83 9.84
N GLU A 107 18.77 -7.21 8.87
CA GLU A 107 20.19 -7.49 8.62
C GLU A 107 21.10 -7.12 9.82
N ASP A 108 20.74 -6.08 10.58
CA ASP A 108 21.50 -5.64 11.76
C ASP A 108 21.28 -6.53 13.01
N GLY A 109 20.30 -7.44 13.00
CA GLY A 109 20.01 -8.33 14.12
C GLY A 109 18.53 -8.48 14.48
N ILE A 110 18.27 -8.71 15.78
CA ILE A 110 16.93 -8.94 16.32
C ILE A 110 16.28 -7.60 16.66
N VAL A 111 14.98 -7.46 16.36
CA VAL A 111 14.16 -6.33 16.81
C VAL A 111 13.31 -6.76 18.00
N TRP A 112 13.55 -6.10 19.13
CA TRP A 112 12.74 -6.16 20.34
C TRP A 112 11.81 -4.94 20.39
N GLN A 113 10.58 -5.10 20.91
CA GLN A 113 9.59 -4.02 20.97
C GLN A 113 8.85 -4.00 22.31
N THR A 114 8.51 -2.80 22.78
CA THR A 114 7.58 -2.62 23.91
C THR A 114 6.18 -3.14 23.59
N THR A 115 5.44 -3.57 24.61
CA THR A 115 4.00 -3.88 24.51
C THR A 115 3.13 -2.62 24.62
N LYS A 116 3.68 -1.56 25.23
CA LYS A 116 3.06 -0.24 25.38
C LYS A 116 3.54 0.70 24.28
N ALA A 117 2.62 1.54 23.79
CA ALA A 117 2.90 2.70 22.96
C ALA A 117 2.86 4.00 23.79
N ILE A 118 3.42 5.07 23.23
CA ILE A 118 3.53 6.41 23.81
C ILE A 118 2.86 7.40 22.86
N ASP A 119 1.97 8.23 23.39
CA ASP A 119 1.33 9.33 22.63
C ASP A 119 2.26 10.57 22.66
N LEU A 120 2.77 10.97 21.49
CA LEU A 120 3.68 12.11 21.32
C LEU A 120 3.05 13.21 20.45
N LYS A 121 3.32 14.47 20.80
CA LYS A 121 2.91 15.67 20.06
C LYS A 121 4.06 16.15 19.17
N SER A 122 3.80 17.05 18.22
CA SER A 122 4.88 17.72 17.50
C SER A 122 5.71 18.61 18.43
N GLY A 123 7.03 18.52 18.37
CA GLY A 123 7.96 19.29 19.19
C GLY A 123 9.28 18.56 19.48
N THR A 124 10.13 19.19 20.29
CA THR A 124 11.36 18.60 20.82
C THR A 124 11.05 17.75 22.06
N HIS A 125 11.67 16.58 22.12
CA HIS A 125 11.45 15.57 23.17
C HIS A 125 12.77 15.01 23.69
N HIS A 126 12.73 14.50 24.94
CA HIS A 126 13.87 13.88 25.60
C HIS A 126 13.59 12.40 25.88
N LEU A 127 14.30 11.50 25.19
CA LEU A 127 14.20 10.05 25.41
C LEU A 127 15.36 9.55 26.29
N LEU A 128 15.03 8.79 27.32
CA LEU A 128 15.94 7.93 28.07
C LEU A 128 15.43 6.49 28.02
N VAL A 129 16.30 5.57 27.58
CA VAL A 129 16.06 4.12 27.59
C VAL A 129 17.05 3.48 28.56
N GLN A 130 16.55 2.66 29.49
CA GLN A 130 17.36 1.80 30.36
C GLN A 130 17.12 0.35 29.97
N SER A 131 18.16 -0.34 29.46
CA SER A 131 18.07 -1.76 29.15
C SER A 131 19.45 -2.44 29.16
N GLU A 132 19.52 -3.62 29.76
CA GLU A 132 20.71 -4.48 29.77
C GLU A 132 20.94 -5.19 28.41
N LEU A 133 20.06 -5.00 27.41
CA LEU A 133 20.19 -5.62 26.08
C LEU A 133 21.40 -5.17 25.27
N GLY A 134 22.05 -4.05 25.61
CA GLY A 134 23.13 -3.48 24.81
C GLY A 134 22.73 -3.16 23.36
N PRO A 135 21.61 -2.45 23.10
CA PRO A 135 21.17 -2.15 21.74
C PRO A 135 22.22 -1.34 20.97
N THR A 136 22.37 -1.65 19.68
CA THR A 136 23.11 -0.82 18.70
C THR A 136 22.26 0.33 18.19
N THR A 137 20.94 0.15 18.15
CA THR A 137 20.00 1.17 17.67
C THR A 137 18.72 1.14 18.50
N VAL A 138 18.18 2.33 18.80
CA VAL A 138 16.83 2.52 19.33
C VAL A 138 15.97 3.20 18.27
N ARG A 139 14.69 2.84 18.20
CA ARG A 139 13.72 3.48 17.30
C ARG A 139 12.43 3.81 18.02
N LEU A 140 11.83 4.93 17.64
CA LEU A 140 10.41 5.21 17.85
C LEU A 140 9.69 4.89 16.55
N ALA A 141 8.99 3.77 16.51
CA ALA A 141 8.22 3.33 15.34
C ALA A 141 6.74 3.66 15.56
N SER A 142 6.06 4.22 14.57
CA SER A 142 4.63 4.54 14.67
C SER A 142 3.80 3.25 14.77
N GLU A 143 2.84 3.22 15.69
CA GLU A 143 1.94 2.07 15.93
C GLU A 143 1.12 1.70 14.67
N ALA A 144 0.87 2.68 13.80
CA ALA A 144 0.24 2.49 12.49
C ALA A 144 1.03 1.53 11.59
N TYR A 145 2.36 1.67 11.58
CA TYR A 145 3.26 0.84 10.80
C TYR A 145 3.43 -0.55 11.43
N GLU A 146 3.39 -0.65 12.77
CA GLU A 146 3.46 -1.93 13.49
C GLU A 146 2.30 -2.86 13.13
N LYS A 147 1.04 -2.37 13.26
CA LYS A 147 -0.19 -3.14 13.00
C LYS A 147 -0.25 -3.73 11.60
N SER A 148 0.48 -3.12 10.66
CA SER A 148 0.50 -3.44 9.25
C SER A 148 1.38 -4.64 8.86
N ARG A 149 2.18 -5.19 9.80
CA ARG A 149 3.07 -6.36 9.63
C ARG A 149 4.31 -6.18 8.76
N ILE A 150 4.47 -5.05 8.05
CA ILE A 150 5.68 -4.78 7.25
C ILE A 150 6.81 -4.33 8.19
N HIS A 151 7.97 -4.96 8.06
CA HIS A 151 9.18 -4.63 8.85
C HIS A 151 9.73 -3.24 8.48
N THR A 152 10.39 -2.58 9.44
CA THR A 152 11.19 -1.36 9.18
C THR A 152 12.63 -1.74 8.82
N SER A 153 13.17 -1.19 7.73
CA SER A 153 14.55 -1.40 7.24
C SER A 153 15.68 -1.20 8.26
N SER A 154 16.87 -1.74 7.97
CA SER A 154 18.11 -1.72 8.77
C SER A 154 18.91 -0.41 8.61
N ASN A 155 18.26 0.66 8.13
CA ASN A 155 18.87 1.95 7.75
C ASN A 155 19.87 1.88 6.57
N LYS A 156 20.54 0.73 6.36
CA LYS A 156 21.53 0.45 5.31
C LYS A 156 21.20 1.01 3.93
N TYR A 157 19.95 0.90 3.49
CA TYR A 157 19.49 1.38 2.18
C TYR A 157 18.58 2.63 2.25
N TYR A 158 18.38 3.22 3.44
CA TYR A 158 17.45 4.33 3.63
C TYR A 158 17.84 5.58 2.85
N GLU A 159 19.10 6.03 2.90
CA GLU A 159 19.53 7.23 2.16
C GLU A 159 19.48 7.07 0.62
N PRO A 160 19.98 5.97 0.02
CA PRO A 160 19.76 5.69 -1.40
C PRO A 160 18.27 5.64 -1.79
N TRP A 161 17.43 5.01 -0.97
CA TRP A 161 15.98 4.96 -1.20
C TRP A 161 15.36 6.35 -1.11
N LEU A 162 15.66 7.12 -0.07
CA LEU A 162 15.11 8.45 0.17
C LEU A 162 15.44 9.39 -0.99
N LYS A 163 16.67 9.34 -1.51
CA LYS A 163 17.06 10.11 -2.70
C LYS A 163 16.24 9.77 -3.95
N MET A 164 15.93 8.49 -4.17
CA MET A 164 15.08 8.06 -5.29
C MET A 164 13.62 8.47 -5.06
N HIS A 165 13.09 8.23 -3.86
CA HIS A 165 11.72 8.60 -3.48
C HIS A 165 11.46 10.10 -3.59
N LEU A 166 12.43 10.95 -3.19
CA LEU A 166 12.34 12.41 -3.28
C LEU A 166 12.72 12.99 -4.65
N SER A 167 12.96 12.15 -5.67
CA SER A 167 13.14 12.63 -7.05
C SER A 167 11.89 13.38 -7.56
N ALA A 168 12.08 14.30 -8.50
CA ALA A 168 11.00 15.10 -9.05
C ALA A 168 9.94 14.21 -9.74
N GLU A 169 10.40 13.16 -10.41
CA GLU A 169 9.61 12.17 -11.14
C GLU A 169 8.73 11.36 -10.18
N LYS A 170 9.31 10.80 -9.11
CA LYS A 170 8.56 10.06 -8.07
C LYS A 170 7.56 10.96 -7.35
N GLN A 171 7.96 12.19 -6.98
CA GLN A 171 7.04 13.11 -6.29
C GLN A 171 5.92 13.60 -7.21
N ALA A 172 6.18 13.81 -8.51
CA ALA A 172 5.15 14.11 -9.50
C ALA A 172 4.19 12.92 -9.70
N ALA A 173 4.70 11.70 -9.78
CA ALA A 173 3.87 10.50 -9.90
C ALA A 173 3.00 10.26 -8.65
N LEU A 174 3.58 10.41 -7.46
CA LEU A 174 2.85 10.35 -6.19
C LEU A 174 1.81 11.49 -6.07
N ALA A 175 2.08 12.68 -6.61
CA ALA A 175 1.12 13.77 -6.66
C ALA A 175 -0.07 13.47 -7.59
N ARG A 176 0.17 12.89 -8.78
CA ARG A 176 -0.90 12.38 -9.66
C ARG A 176 -1.76 11.33 -8.95
N HIS A 177 -1.12 10.32 -8.37
CA HIS A 177 -1.84 9.27 -7.64
C HIS A 177 -2.68 9.83 -6.47
N LYS A 178 -2.16 10.79 -5.67
CA LYS A 178 -2.93 11.48 -4.62
C LYS A 178 -4.18 12.22 -5.14
N GLN A 179 -4.15 12.72 -6.38
CA GLN A 179 -5.30 13.39 -7.01
C GLN A 179 -6.33 12.38 -7.54
N ASN A 180 -5.88 11.20 -7.95
CA ASN A 180 -6.69 10.16 -8.58
C ASN A 180 -7.80 9.61 -7.66
N ARG A 181 -7.54 9.43 -6.36
CA ARG A 181 -8.50 9.08 -5.28
C ARG A 181 -9.23 7.73 -5.38
N PHE A 182 -9.60 7.28 -6.58
CA PHE A 182 -10.44 6.10 -6.81
C PHE A 182 -9.96 5.31 -8.02
N GLY A 183 -9.77 4.01 -7.84
CA GLY A 183 -9.28 3.10 -8.87
C GLY A 183 -9.91 1.71 -8.80
N MET A 184 -9.80 0.97 -9.89
CA MET A 184 -10.25 -0.41 -9.99
C MET A 184 -9.11 -1.39 -9.66
N PHE A 185 -9.37 -2.34 -8.78
CA PHE A 185 -8.53 -3.54 -8.65
C PHE A 185 -9.15 -4.67 -9.47
N ILE A 186 -8.33 -5.52 -10.08
CA ILE A 186 -8.77 -6.71 -10.80
C ILE A 186 -7.94 -7.90 -10.32
N HIS A 187 -8.55 -8.80 -9.56
CA HIS A 187 -7.95 -10.09 -9.22
C HIS A 187 -8.46 -11.17 -10.17
N TRP A 188 -7.58 -11.55 -11.10
CA TRP A 188 -7.88 -12.49 -12.15
C TRP A 188 -6.69 -13.40 -12.49
N GLY A 189 -6.98 -14.58 -13.03
CA GLY A 189 -6.02 -15.66 -13.24
C GLY A 189 -6.70 -17.02 -13.24
N ALA A 190 -5.92 -18.10 -13.40
CA ALA A 190 -6.44 -19.45 -13.63
C ALA A 190 -7.44 -19.94 -12.56
N TYR A 191 -7.37 -19.45 -11.31
CA TYR A 191 -8.34 -19.75 -10.26
C TYR A 191 -9.79 -19.35 -10.59
N SER A 192 -10.02 -18.36 -11.46
CA SER A 192 -11.37 -17.90 -11.81
C SER A 192 -12.19 -18.99 -12.51
N VAL A 193 -11.52 -19.86 -13.28
CA VAL A 193 -12.08 -21.04 -13.96
C VAL A 193 -12.72 -22.04 -12.99
N ALA A 194 -12.30 -22.03 -11.72
CA ALA A 194 -12.78 -22.92 -10.67
C ALA A 194 -13.87 -22.28 -9.78
N GLY A 195 -14.10 -20.97 -9.87
CA GLY A 195 -15.17 -20.27 -9.15
C GLY A 195 -15.17 -20.44 -7.63
N GLY A 196 -14.01 -20.69 -7.02
CA GLY A 196 -13.88 -20.96 -5.58
C GLY A 196 -14.30 -22.38 -5.15
N SER A 197 -14.33 -23.37 -6.05
CA SER A 197 -14.64 -24.78 -5.73
C SER A 197 -13.63 -25.74 -6.35
N TRP A 198 -13.31 -26.83 -5.64
CA TRP A 198 -12.42 -27.90 -6.12
C TRP A 198 -13.02 -29.28 -5.88
N LYS A 199 -13.04 -30.14 -6.90
CA LYS A 199 -13.60 -31.50 -6.86
C LYS A 199 -14.96 -31.59 -6.14
N GLY A 200 -15.86 -30.65 -6.46
CA GLY A 200 -17.21 -30.54 -5.88
C GLY A 200 -17.30 -29.92 -4.47
N THR A 201 -16.18 -29.57 -3.85
CA THR A 201 -16.12 -28.95 -2.52
C THR A 201 -15.91 -27.44 -2.63
N ARG A 202 -16.69 -26.63 -1.91
CA ARG A 202 -16.51 -25.17 -1.87
C ARG A 202 -15.33 -24.79 -0.97
N ILE A 203 -14.63 -23.69 -1.28
CA ILE A 203 -13.43 -23.27 -0.55
C ILE A 203 -13.66 -23.07 0.96
N GLU A 204 -14.84 -22.59 1.36
CA GLU A 204 -15.25 -22.43 2.76
C GLU A 204 -15.28 -23.76 3.53
N GLN A 205 -15.52 -24.87 2.83
CA GLN A 205 -15.64 -26.23 3.38
C GLN A 205 -14.28 -26.96 3.47
N SER A 206 -13.18 -26.35 3.04
CA SER A 206 -11.86 -26.97 3.16
C SER A 206 -11.50 -27.23 4.62
N ARG A 207 -10.83 -28.37 4.86
CA ARG A 207 -10.30 -28.77 6.17
C ARG A 207 -8.92 -28.16 6.47
N ILE A 208 -8.25 -27.60 5.46
CA ILE A 208 -6.95 -26.94 5.61
C ILE A 208 -7.19 -25.53 6.13
N ALA A 209 -6.49 -25.11 7.19
CA ALA A 209 -6.58 -23.76 7.72
C ALA A 209 -5.91 -22.74 6.76
N GLY A 210 -6.60 -21.64 6.45
CA GLY A 210 -6.09 -20.64 5.52
C GLY A 210 -7.18 -19.67 5.06
N PRO A 211 -6.84 -18.71 4.19
CA PRO A 211 -7.81 -17.78 3.60
C PRO A 211 -8.93 -18.54 2.85
N ARG A 212 -10.14 -17.97 2.88
CA ARG A 212 -11.35 -18.54 2.24
C ARG A 212 -11.78 -17.73 1.01
N VAL A 213 -10.80 -17.18 0.31
CA VAL A 213 -10.92 -16.28 -0.85
C VAL A 213 -10.46 -17.04 -2.10
N ALA A 214 -11.15 -16.87 -3.23
CA ALA A 214 -11.09 -17.84 -4.34
C ALA A 214 -9.72 -17.91 -5.02
N GLU A 215 -8.96 -16.82 -5.05
CA GLU A 215 -7.58 -16.76 -5.58
C GLU A 215 -6.55 -17.52 -4.72
N TRP A 216 -6.95 -18.01 -3.54
CA TRP A 216 -6.16 -18.91 -2.69
C TRP A 216 -6.52 -20.40 -2.86
N LEU A 217 -7.30 -20.77 -3.88
CA LEU A 217 -7.79 -22.14 -4.10
C LEU A 217 -6.67 -23.20 -4.04
N MET A 218 -5.53 -22.93 -4.69
CA MET A 218 -4.39 -23.85 -4.75
C MET A 218 -3.86 -24.19 -3.34
N PHE A 219 -3.60 -23.15 -2.53
CA PHE A 219 -3.19 -23.28 -1.13
C PHE A 219 -4.27 -23.96 -0.29
N THR A 220 -5.51 -23.50 -0.38
CA THR A 220 -6.60 -23.94 0.51
C THR A 220 -7.02 -25.39 0.27
N PHE A 221 -6.67 -26.00 -0.86
CA PHE A 221 -6.88 -27.43 -1.12
C PHE A 221 -5.59 -28.25 -1.28
N ASN A 222 -4.41 -27.66 -1.07
CA ASN A 222 -3.11 -28.26 -1.41
C ASN A 222 -3.10 -28.87 -2.82
N ILE A 223 -3.62 -28.13 -3.81
CA ILE A 223 -3.68 -28.60 -5.21
C ILE A 223 -2.25 -28.68 -5.74
N SER A 224 -1.87 -29.81 -6.32
CA SER A 224 -0.56 -29.96 -6.96
C SER A 224 -0.41 -29.00 -8.13
N ARG A 225 0.81 -28.55 -8.42
CA ARG A 225 1.10 -27.66 -9.56
C ARG A 225 0.64 -28.26 -10.88
N ALA A 226 0.78 -29.58 -11.03
CA ALA A 226 0.30 -30.32 -12.20
C ALA A 226 -1.23 -30.26 -12.35
N GLU A 227 -1.99 -30.53 -11.29
CA GLU A 227 -3.46 -30.43 -11.34
C GLU A 227 -3.94 -28.98 -11.50
N TYR A 228 -3.23 -28.00 -10.92
CA TYR A 228 -3.58 -26.59 -11.00
C TYR A 228 -3.36 -26.02 -12.41
N ARG A 229 -2.31 -26.45 -13.13
CA ARG A 229 -2.06 -26.09 -14.54
C ARG A 229 -3.22 -26.46 -15.47
N GLU A 230 -4.03 -27.47 -15.14
CA GLU A 230 -5.23 -27.82 -15.92
C GLU A 230 -6.35 -26.76 -15.87
N PHE A 231 -6.28 -25.77 -14.97
CA PHE A 231 -7.19 -24.62 -15.00
C PHE A 231 -6.88 -23.67 -16.15
N ALA A 232 -5.59 -23.39 -16.42
CA ALA A 232 -5.18 -22.48 -17.49
C ALA A 232 -5.70 -22.92 -18.87
N LYS A 233 -5.69 -24.23 -19.16
CA LYS A 233 -6.23 -24.81 -20.41
C LYS A 233 -7.73 -24.53 -20.66
N ARG A 234 -8.46 -24.04 -19.67
CA ARG A 234 -9.89 -23.66 -19.75
C ARG A 234 -10.13 -22.17 -19.46
N PHE A 235 -9.07 -21.39 -19.25
CA PHE A 235 -9.13 -19.94 -19.13
C PHE A 235 -9.12 -19.36 -20.55
N ASN A 236 -10.25 -18.81 -20.98
CA ASN A 236 -10.42 -18.33 -22.35
C ASN A 236 -11.35 -17.11 -22.39
N PRO A 237 -10.84 -15.91 -22.07
CA PRO A 237 -11.65 -14.71 -22.03
C PRO A 237 -12.20 -14.25 -23.38
N ASP A 238 -13.32 -13.52 -23.31
CA ASP A 238 -13.81 -12.75 -24.44
C ASP A 238 -12.86 -11.58 -24.75
N LYS A 239 -12.58 -11.36 -26.04
CA LYS A 239 -11.70 -10.29 -26.54
C LYS A 239 -12.17 -8.88 -26.16
N SER A 240 -13.46 -8.69 -25.87
CA SER A 240 -14.01 -7.42 -25.39
C SER A 240 -13.72 -7.11 -23.92
N PHE A 241 -13.05 -8.01 -23.17
CA PHE A 241 -12.73 -7.83 -21.74
C PHE A 241 -12.06 -6.47 -21.46
N ALA A 242 -10.97 -6.17 -22.18
CA ALA A 242 -10.16 -4.99 -21.94
C ALA A 242 -10.96 -3.69 -22.10
N GLU A 243 -11.68 -3.57 -23.22
CA GLU A 243 -12.53 -2.41 -23.53
C GLU A 243 -13.68 -2.26 -22.53
N ASN A 244 -14.39 -3.35 -22.22
CA ASN A 244 -15.51 -3.33 -21.29
C ASN A 244 -15.09 -2.91 -19.86
N VAL A 245 -13.93 -3.37 -19.40
CA VAL A 245 -13.43 -3.07 -18.04
C VAL A 245 -12.86 -1.66 -17.95
N ALA A 246 -12.08 -1.21 -18.94
CA ALA A 246 -11.62 0.17 -19.01
C ALA A 246 -12.82 1.14 -19.06
N LYS A 247 -13.82 0.82 -19.89
CA LYS A 247 -15.08 1.58 -19.95
C LYS A 247 -15.84 1.58 -18.63
N LEU A 248 -15.95 0.45 -17.93
CA LEU A 248 -16.60 0.38 -16.62
C LEU A 248 -15.87 1.25 -15.57
N ALA A 249 -14.54 1.23 -15.54
CA ALA A 249 -13.76 2.09 -14.65
C ALA A 249 -14.01 3.59 -14.98
N LYS A 250 -13.97 3.95 -16.26
CA LYS A 250 -14.27 5.31 -16.73
C LYS A 250 -15.68 5.77 -16.35
N ASP A 251 -16.68 4.95 -16.68
CA ASP A 251 -18.10 5.23 -16.45
C ASP A 251 -18.48 5.21 -14.96
N THR A 252 -17.60 4.77 -14.07
CA THR A 252 -17.77 4.83 -12.61
C THR A 252 -16.93 5.93 -11.95
N GLY A 253 -16.24 6.74 -12.74
CA GLY A 253 -15.47 7.90 -12.27
C GLY A 253 -14.07 7.58 -11.74
N MET A 254 -13.66 6.30 -11.74
CA MET A 254 -12.31 5.87 -11.39
C MET A 254 -11.27 6.53 -12.32
N LYS A 255 -10.04 6.69 -11.82
CA LYS A 255 -8.94 7.36 -12.53
C LYS A 255 -7.79 6.42 -12.89
N TYR A 256 -7.74 5.24 -12.29
CA TYR A 256 -6.70 4.26 -12.52
C TYR A 256 -7.19 2.82 -12.38
N VAL A 257 -6.49 1.88 -13.01
CA VAL A 257 -6.77 0.44 -12.96
C VAL A 257 -5.49 -0.31 -12.57
N VAL A 258 -5.63 -1.30 -11.68
CA VAL A 258 -4.57 -2.21 -11.24
C VAL A 258 -5.04 -3.65 -11.43
N ILE A 259 -4.32 -4.43 -12.22
CA ILE A 259 -4.63 -5.84 -12.49
C ILE A 259 -3.53 -6.78 -12.02
N THR A 260 -3.87 -7.96 -11.53
CA THR A 260 -2.92 -9.03 -11.16
C THR A 260 -2.17 -9.56 -12.38
N ALA A 261 -1.04 -8.94 -12.75
CA ALA A 261 -0.16 -9.45 -13.81
C ALA A 261 0.42 -10.82 -13.46
N LYS A 262 0.61 -11.10 -12.16
CA LYS A 262 0.85 -12.45 -11.62
C LYS A 262 0.39 -12.52 -10.15
N HIS A 263 -0.47 -13.48 -9.81
CA HIS A 263 -0.86 -13.75 -8.42
C HIS A 263 0.06 -14.81 -7.75
N HIS A 264 -0.24 -15.19 -6.50
CA HIS A 264 0.53 -16.21 -5.76
C HIS A 264 0.59 -17.57 -6.46
N ASP A 265 -0.37 -17.91 -7.32
CA ASP A 265 -0.39 -19.17 -8.06
C ASP A 265 0.68 -19.26 -9.15
N GLY A 266 1.32 -18.14 -9.49
CA GLY A 266 2.43 -18.07 -10.44
C GLY A 266 2.02 -17.95 -11.90
N PHE A 267 0.71 -17.92 -12.19
CA PHE A 267 0.15 -17.74 -13.53
C PHE A 267 0.25 -16.26 -13.96
N ALA A 268 0.87 -16.00 -15.11
CA ALA A 268 1.02 -14.65 -15.64
C ALA A 268 -0.05 -14.30 -16.69
N LEU A 269 -0.55 -13.07 -16.69
CA LEU A 269 -1.56 -12.57 -17.65
C LEU A 269 -0.96 -11.90 -18.89
N PHE A 270 0.34 -12.05 -19.12
CA PHE A 270 1.12 -11.44 -20.20
C PHE A 270 2.13 -12.44 -20.75
N ASP A 271 2.59 -12.24 -21.99
CA ASP A 271 3.62 -13.07 -22.64
C ASP A 271 4.96 -12.90 -21.89
N SER A 272 5.41 -13.94 -21.20
CA SER A 272 6.59 -13.88 -20.32
C SER A 272 7.64 -14.90 -20.76
N THR A 273 8.79 -14.42 -21.24
CA THR A 273 9.89 -15.29 -21.69
C THR A 273 10.52 -16.12 -20.55
N CYS A 274 10.09 -15.87 -19.31
CA CYS A 274 10.60 -16.48 -18.09
C CYS A 274 9.88 -17.78 -17.67
N SER A 275 8.68 -18.09 -18.20
CA SER A 275 7.87 -19.21 -17.69
C SER A 275 6.72 -19.59 -18.62
N ASP A 276 6.63 -20.88 -18.99
CA ASP A 276 5.54 -21.53 -19.77
C ASP A 276 4.17 -21.59 -19.06
N PHE A 277 3.95 -20.75 -18.05
CA PHE A 277 2.72 -20.72 -17.25
C PHE A 277 2.14 -19.32 -17.24
N ASP A 278 1.85 -18.86 -18.45
CA ASP A 278 1.21 -17.60 -18.74
C ASP A 278 0.03 -17.78 -19.71
N VAL A 279 -0.64 -16.68 -20.05
CA VAL A 279 -1.83 -16.68 -20.89
C VAL A 279 -1.55 -17.08 -22.35
N VAL A 280 -0.32 -16.94 -22.86
CA VAL A 280 0.00 -17.25 -24.26
C VAL A 280 0.40 -18.72 -24.40
N ASP A 281 1.21 -19.24 -23.48
CA ASP A 281 1.72 -20.62 -23.55
C ASP A 281 0.74 -21.66 -22.96
N ALA A 282 -0.02 -21.31 -21.92
CA ALA A 282 -0.82 -22.27 -21.14
C ALA A 282 -2.34 -22.24 -21.39
N CYS A 283 -2.83 -21.30 -22.22
CA CYS A 283 -4.25 -21.08 -22.50
C CYS A 283 -4.55 -21.12 -24.01
N PRO A 284 -5.83 -21.31 -24.41
CA PRO A 284 -6.27 -21.13 -25.80
C PRO A 284 -6.46 -19.66 -26.23
N TYR A 285 -6.07 -18.69 -25.40
CA TYR A 285 -6.29 -17.26 -25.67
C TYR A 285 -5.17 -16.68 -26.53
N ASP A 286 -5.54 -16.14 -27.70
CA ASP A 286 -4.58 -15.56 -28.67
C ASP A 286 -4.35 -14.06 -28.39
N GLY A 287 -3.60 -13.73 -27.33
CA GLY A 287 -3.22 -12.33 -27.02
C GLY A 287 -2.67 -12.10 -25.61
N ASP A 288 -2.19 -10.87 -25.36
CA ASP A 288 -1.63 -10.43 -24.07
C ASP A 288 -2.64 -9.54 -23.33
N LEU A 289 -3.23 -10.08 -22.25
CA LEU A 289 -4.31 -9.40 -21.51
C LEU A 289 -3.85 -8.15 -20.77
N ILE A 290 -2.58 -8.10 -20.33
CA ILE A 290 -2.02 -6.91 -19.69
C ILE A 290 -1.83 -5.81 -20.72
N LYS A 291 -1.30 -6.14 -21.90
CA LYS A 291 -1.11 -5.16 -22.98
C LYS A 291 -2.43 -4.64 -23.54
N GLU A 292 -3.40 -5.54 -23.76
CA GLU A 292 -4.75 -5.19 -24.22
C GLU A 292 -5.45 -4.25 -23.22
N LEU A 293 -5.43 -4.57 -21.92
CA LEU A 293 -6.06 -3.72 -20.89
C LEU A 293 -5.30 -2.40 -20.68
N TYR A 294 -3.97 -2.40 -20.77
CA TYR A 294 -3.16 -1.18 -20.75
C TYR A 294 -3.54 -0.21 -21.88
N ASP A 295 -3.67 -0.72 -23.12
CA ASP A 295 -4.06 0.10 -24.26
C ASP A 295 -5.50 0.62 -24.13
N ALA A 296 -6.44 -0.22 -23.67
CA ALA A 296 -7.83 0.19 -23.41
C ALA A 296 -7.93 1.26 -22.31
N CYS A 297 -7.18 1.13 -21.22
CA CYS A 297 -7.13 2.14 -20.16
C CYS A 297 -6.58 3.48 -20.68
N ARG A 298 -5.54 3.45 -21.51
CA ARG A 298 -4.99 4.67 -22.14
C ARG A 298 -5.97 5.34 -23.10
N ALA A 299 -6.72 4.56 -23.87
CA ALA A 299 -7.77 5.09 -24.76
C ALA A 299 -8.87 5.83 -23.97
N GLU A 300 -9.21 5.33 -22.77
CA GLU A 300 -10.16 5.98 -21.86
C GLU A 300 -9.53 7.08 -20.98
N GLY A 301 -8.22 7.32 -21.07
CA GLY A 301 -7.51 8.30 -20.22
C GLY A 301 -7.50 7.91 -18.73
N LEU A 302 -7.25 6.64 -18.45
CA LEU A 302 -7.03 6.06 -17.12
C LEU A 302 -5.54 5.75 -16.93
N ASP A 303 -4.99 6.08 -15.76
CA ASP A 303 -3.66 5.63 -15.37
C ASP A 303 -3.67 4.10 -15.20
N PHE A 304 -2.63 3.42 -15.67
CA PHE A 304 -2.55 1.96 -15.57
C PHE A 304 -1.46 1.51 -14.58
N GLY A 305 -1.74 0.44 -13.84
CA GLY A 305 -0.83 -0.22 -12.93
C GLY A 305 -0.99 -1.73 -12.94
N VAL A 306 -0.04 -2.44 -12.36
CA VAL A 306 -0.10 -3.90 -12.21
C VAL A 306 0.17 -4.32 -10.76
N TYR A 307 -0.58 -5.30 -10.29
CA TYR A 307 -0.21 -6.08 -9.12
C TYR A 307 0.77 -7.18 -9.52
N TYR A 308 1.78 -7.40 -8.68
CA TYR A 308 2.73 -8.49 -8.88
C TYR A 308 3.10 -9.18 -7.56
N SER A 309 2.86 -10.50 -7.48
CA SER A 309 3.33 -11.28 -6.35
C SER A 309 4.81 -11.64 -6.51
N HIS A 310 5.67 -10.86 -5.84
CA HIS A 310 7.13 -10.98 -5.93
C HIS A 310 7.70 -12.02 -4.96
N GLY A 311 7.36 -11.93 -3.67
CA GLY A 311 7.88 -12.83 -2.62
C GLY A 311 7.10 -14.13 -2.42
N ARG A 312 6.14 -14.41 -3.31
CA ARG A 312 5.35 -15.65 -3.37
C ARG A 312 5.09 -16.03 -4.83
N ASP A 313 5.41 -17.27 -5.15
CA ASP A 313 4.97 -17.98 -6.35
C ASP A 313 4.76 -19.43 -5.88
N TRP A 314 3.66 -20.06 -6.28
CA TRP A 314 3.34 -21.45 -5.91
C TRP A 314 3.62 -22.42 -7.05
N ALA A 315 3.74 -21.93 -8.29
CA ALA A 315 4.23 -22.72 -9.41
C ALA A 315 5.77 -22.86 -9.35
N ASP A 316 6.47 -21.83 -8.84
CA ASP A 316 7.93 -21.77 -8.81
C ASP A 316 8.55 -21.19 -7.51
N GLY A 317 9.87 -21.32 -7.32
CA GLY A 317 10.61 -20.70 -6.20
C GLY A 317 10.56 -21.45 -4.87
N ALA A 318 10.59 -22.79 -4.92
CA ALA A 318 10.52 -23.70 -3.78
C ALA A 318 9.34 -23.42 -2.82
N ASP A 319 9.64 -23.17 -1.55
CA ASP A 319 8.69 -22.83 -0.49
C ASP A 319 8.68 -21.32 -0.17
N ALA A 320 9.13 -20.50 -1.13
CA ALA A 320 9.42 -19.07 -0.96
C ALA A 320 10.32 -18.78 0.26
N ASN A 321 11.42 -19.56 0.37
CA ASN A 321 12.49 -19.48 1.38
C ASN A 321 12.06 -19.82 2.83
N TYR A 322 10.89 -20.43 3.02
CA TYR A 322 10.32 -20.73 4.33
C TYR A 322 11.25 -21.62 5.17
N THR A 323 11.73 -22.74 4.64
CA THR A 323 12.54 -23.72 5.39
C THR A 323 13.83 -23.09 5.93
N ASN A 324 14.53 -22.28 5.13
CA ASN A 324 15.77 -21.63 5.55
C ASN A 324 15.52 -20.56 6.62
N VAL A 325 14.52 -19.70 6.39
CA VAL A 325 14.17 -18.62 7.35
C VAL A 325 13.67 -19.21 8.66
N LYS A 326 12.81 -20.24 8.60
CA LYS A 326 12.28 -20.94 9.77
C LYS A 326 13.40 -21.55 10.60
N LYS A 327 14.32 -22.31 9.98
CA LYS A 327 15.48 -22.92 10.66
C LYS A 327 16.28 -21.90 11.47
N ASN A 328 16.56 -20.73 10.87
CA ASN A 328 17.35 -19.68 11.52
C ASN A 328 16.56 -18.95 12.62
N ARG A 329 15.25 -18.74 12.44
CA ARG A 329 14.39 -18.05 13.41
C ARG A 329 13.97 -18.94 14.59
N ASP A 330 13.76 -20.23 14.38
CA ASP A 330 13.47 -21.23 15.43
C ASP A 330 14.58 -21.24 16.50
N ALA A 331 15.84 -21.23 16.06
CA ALA A 331 17.02 -21.20 16.94
C ALA A 331 17.10 -19.95 17.84
N LEU A 332 16.30 -18.91 17.55
CA LEU A 332 16.28 -17.63 18.23
C LEU A 332 14.94 -17.34 18.93
N GLY A 333 14.00 -18.29 18.88
CA GLY A 333 12.64 -18.13 19.41
C GLY A 333 11.77 -17.12 18.66
N VAL A 334 12.08 -16.83 17.40
CA VAL A 334 11.31 -15.91 16.55
C VAL A 334 10.31 -16.72 15.71
N PRO A 335 8.99 -16.41 15.73
CA PRO A 335 8.01 -17.17 14.97
C PRO A 335 8.14 -16.97 13.45
N THR A 336 7.89 -18.02 12.67
CA THR A 336 7.83 -17.96 11.21
C THR A 336 6.50 -18.55 10.72
N ARG A 337 5.69 -17.73 10.02
CA ARG A 337 4.35 -18.12 9.58
C ARG A 337 4.42 -19.03 8.33
N PRO A 338 3.79 -20.23 8.34
CA PRO A 338 3.76 -21.11 7.18
C PRO A 338 2.67 -20.74 6.16
N ASN A 339 1.68 -19.92 6.55
CA ASN A 339 0.53 -19.59 5.71
C ASN A 339 0.96 -18.89 4.41
N GLY A 340 0.43 -19.33 3.27
CA GLY A 340 0.76 -18.81 1.94
C GLY A 340 2.08 -19.30 1.35
N LYS A 341 2.72 -20.31 1.95
CA LYS A 341 3.94 -20.94 1.42
C LYS A 341 3.60 -22.33 0.89
N ASN A 342 4.11 -22.67 -0.30
CA ASN A 342 3.86 -23.97 -0.92
C ASN A 342 4.71 -25.06 -0.26
N LEU A 343 4.16 -25.64 0.81
CA LEU A 343 4.79 -26.71 1.59
C LEU A 343 4.27 -28.11 1.22
N TRP A 344 3.31 -28.20 0.28
CA TRP A 344 2.70 -29.48 -0.14
C TRP A 344 3.26 -30.01 -1.46
N ASP A 345 3.65 -29.12 -2.37
CA ASP A 345 4.29 -29.42 -3.67
C ASP A 345 5.29 -28.29 -4.03
N PRO A 346 6.35 -28.07 -3.22
CA PRO A 346 7.33 -27.01 -3.47
C PRO A 346 8.05 -27.21 -4.81
N SER A 347 8.36 -26.11 -5.50
CA SER A 347 9.14 -26.19 -6.73
C SER A 347 10.57 -26.71 -6.48
N PRO A 348 11.15 -27.54 -7.36
CA PRO A 348 12.56 -27.91 -7.28
C PRO A 348 13.50 -26.73 -7.55
N ASN A 349 13.02 -25.64 -8.15
CA ASN A 349 13.81 -24.44 -8.41
C ASN A 349 14.10 -23.67 -7.11
N PRO A 350 15.36 -23.36 -6.77
CA PRO A 350 15.69 -22.55 -5.60
C PRO A 350 15.03 -21.16 -5.65
N TYR A 351 14.58 -20.66 -4.49
CA TYR A 351 13.95 -19.34 -4.41
C TYR A 351 14.82 -18.18 -4.94
N LYS A 352 16.14 -18.26 -4.77
CA LYS A 352 17.09 -17.30 -5.34
C LYS A 352 17.03 -17.26 -6.87
N ASP A 353 16.89 -18.43 -7.49
CA ASP A 353 16.93 -18.59 -8.93
C ASP A 353 15.56 -18.20 -9.54
N TYR A 354 14.46 -18.48 -8.84
CA TYR A 354 13.16 -17.85 -9.11
C TYR A 354 13.26 -16.30 -9.11
N LEU A 355 13.86 -15.69 -8.09
CA LEU A 355 14.00 -14.23 -8.06
C LEU A 355 14.85 -13.72 -9.25
N GLN A 356 16.00 -14.36 -9.50
CA GLN A 356 16.94 -13.90 -10.53
C GLN A 356 16.49 -14.16 -11.97
N ASN A 357 15.78 -15.26 -12.22
CA ASN A 357 15.45 -15.73 -13.58
C ASN A 357 13.97 -15.57 -13.94
N LYS A 358 13.08 -15.33 -12.96
CA LYS A 358 11.65 -15.06 -13.18
C LYS A 358 11.21 -13.73 -12.57
N ALA A 359 11.39 -13.49 -11.27
CA ALA A 359 10.73 -12.37 -10.61
C ALA A 359 11.27 -10.98 -10.96
N TYR A 360 12.60 -10.77 -10.99
CA TYR A 360 13.16 -9.51 -11.49
C TYR A 360 12.94 -9.34 -13.01
N PRO A 361 13.21 -10.36 -13.86
CA PRO A 361 12.96 -10.24 -15.30
C PRO A 361 11.51 -9.96 -15.66
N GLN A 362 10.51 -10.62 -15.05
CA GLN A 362 9.09 -10.36 -15.31
C GLN A 362 8.66 -8.92 -14.96
N VAL A 363 9.21 -8.34 -13.89
CA VAL A 363 8.98 -6.92 -13.57
C VAL A 363 9.63 -6.01 -14.61
N GLU A 364 10.81 -6.37 -15.13
CA GLU A 364 11.46 -5.63 -16.23
C GLU A 364 10.70 -5.77 -17.57
N GLU A 365 10.16 -6.95 -17.88
CA GLU A 365 9.29 -7.21 -19.05
C GLU A 365 8.05 -6.31 -18.99
N LEU A 366 7.32 -6.29 -17.86
CA LEU A 366 6.14 -5.45 -17.65
C LEU A 366 6.44 -3.95 -17.85
N ILE A 367 7.57 -3.45 -17.35
CA ILE A 367 7.96 -2.04 -17.51
C ILE A 367 8.28 -1.71 -18.98
N LYS A 368 8.89 -2.62 -19.72
CA LYS A 368 9.17 -2.46 -21.16
C LYS A 368 7.90 -2.54 -22.02
N LEU A 369 6.96 -3.42 -21.64
CA LEU A 369 5.67 -3.61 -22.30
C LEU A 369 4.77 -2.37 -22.18
N MET A 370 4.93 -1.60 -21.09
CA MET A 370 4.04 -0.49 -20.70
C MET A 370 4.84 0.78 -20.36
N PRO A 371 5.25 1.59 -21.37
CA PRO A 371 6.04 2.81 -21.15
C PRO A 371 5.41 3.86 -20.20
N GLU A 372 4.07 3.91 -20.12
CA GLU A 372 3.31 4.81 -19.24
C GLU A 372 2.73 4.08 -18.02
N LEU A 373 3.31 2.94 -17.62
CA LEU A 373 2.97 2.28 -16.35
C LEU A 373 3.15 3.27 -15.19
N SER A 374 2.10 3.44 -14.38
CA SER A 374 2.06 4.41 -13.27
C SER A 374 2.36 3.77 -11.91
N LEU A 375 2.05 2.49 -11.74
CA LEU A 375 2.05 1.81 -10.44
C LEU A 375 2.44 0.33 -10.57
N ILE A 376 3.33 -0.13 -9.69
CA ILE A 376 3.49 -1.56 -9.38
C ILE A 376 3.08 -1.80 -7.92
N TRP A 377 2.02 -2.59 -7.75
CA TRP A 377 1.45 -2.97 -6.46
C TRP A 377 1.98 -4.34 -6.05
N PHE A 378 2.98 -4.40 -5.18
CA PHE A 378 3.56 -5.65 -4.73
C PHE A 378 2.75 -6.34 -3.64
N ASP A 379 2.91 -7.65 -3.56
CA ASP A 379 2.50 -8.50 -2.45
C ASP A 379 3.47 -9.69 -2.35
N GLY A 380 3.59 -10.31 -1.18
CA GLY A 380 4.44 -11.48 -0.96
C GLY A 380 5.57 -11.28 0.05
N GLU A 381 5.61 -10.13 0.72
CA GLU A 381 6.79 -9.56 1.38
C GLU A 381 7.34 -10.35 2.58
N ASP A 382 6.58 -11.28 3.16
CA ASP A 382 6.88 -11.93 4.45
C ASP A 382 8.29 -12.56 4.58
N LEU A 383 8.90 -13.01 3.47
CA LEU A 383 10.16 -13.79 3.45
C LEU A 383 11.22 -13.33 2.42
N ILE A 384 11.05 -12.15 1.81
CA ILE A 384 12.15 -11.49 1.07
C ILE A 384 13.18 -10.93 2.07
N THR A 385 14.40 -10.63 1.61
CA THR A 385 15.37 -9.87 2.39
C THR A 385 15.30 -8.38 2.08
N GLU A 386 15.94 -7.54 2.91
CA GLU A 386 15.98 -6.10 2.69
C GLU A 386 16.70 -5.73 1.39
N ASP A 387 17.84 -6.36 1.13
CA ASP A 387 18.54 -6.28 -0.16
C ASP A 387 17.64 -6.63 -1.37
N GLN A 388 16.79 -7.64 -1.25
CA GLN A 388 15.86 -8.04 -2.33
C GLN A 388 14.76 -7.00 -2.56
N ALA A 389 14.15 -6.50 -1.49
CA ALA A 389 13.15 -5.42 -1.55
C ALA A 389 13.74 -4.14 -2.16
N PHE A 390 14.93 -3.73 -1.69
CA PHE A 390 15.63 -2.58 -2.22
C PHE A 390 16.03 -2.77 -3.70
N ARG A 391 16.45 -3.98 -4.10
CA ARG A 391 16.78 -4.29 -5.49
C ARG A 391 15.58 -4.16 -6.42
N PHE A 392 14.39 -4.62 -6.03
CA PHE A 392 13.16 -4.35 -6.80
C PHE A 392 12.93 -2.85 -6.95
N TYR A 393 12.98 -2.07 -5.86
CA TYR A 393 12.68 -0.63 -5.88
C TYR A 393 13.67 0.12 -6.78
N LYS A 394 14.97 -0.17 -6.62
CA LYS A 394 16.04 0.45 -7.40
C LYS A 394 15.91 0.11 -8.89
N MET A 395 15.63 -1.14 -9.23
CA MET A 395 15.44 -1.58 -10.62
C MET A 395 14.27 -0.84 -11.29
N ILE A 396 13.13 -0.71 -10.60
CA ILE A 396 11.97 0.04 -11.09
C ILE A 396 12.34 1.50 -11.31
N TYR A 397 13.02 2.13 -10.35
CA TYR A 397 13.48 3.52 -10.47
C TYR A 397 14.46 3.74 -11.64
N ASP A 398 15.45 2.84 -11.79
CA ASP A 398 16.46 2.91 -12.86
C ASP A 398 15.82 2.76 -14.26
N LEU A 399 14.76 1.95 -14.38
CA LEU A 399 14.04 1.70 -15.63
C LEU A 399 13.01 2.82 -15.95
N ASN A 400 12.21 3.23 -14.97
CA ASN A 400 11.25 4.33 -15.11
C ASN A 400 10.89 4.94 -13.73
N PRO A 401 11.44 6.11 -13.37
CA PRO A 401 11.19 6.73 -12.06
C PRO A 401 9.77 7.32 -11.91
N ASN A 402 8.93 7.29 -12.96
CA ASN A 402 7.52 7.70 -12.89
C ASN A 402 6.59 6.61 -12.34
N ILE A 403 7.07 5.37 -12.17
CA ILE A 403 6.32 4.29 -11.54
C ILE A 403 6.37 4.47 -10.02
N ILE A 404 5.22 4.64 -9.35
CA ILE A 404 5.15 4.52 -7.89
C ILE A 404 5.03 3.06 -7.45
N VAL A 405 5.46 2.79 -6.22
CA VAL A 405 5.47 1.44 -5.65
C VAL A 405 4.83 1.45 -4.27
N ASN A 406 3.94 0.49 -4.00
CA ASN A 406 3.31 0.35 -2.68
C ASN A 406 4.31 -0.17 -1.61
N ARG A 407 3.97 -0.01 -0.33
CA ARG A 407 4.83 -0.43 0.79
C ARG A 407 5.05 -1.94 0.91
N ARG A 408 4.20 -2.77 0.30
CA ARG A 408 4.36 -4.24 0.24
C ARG A 408 5.44 -4.72 -0.73
N ILE A 409 6.25 -3.81 -1.28
CA ILE A 409 7.62 -4.18 -1.70
C ILE A 409 8.50 -4.64 -0.52
N GLY A 410 8.11 -4.29 0.72
CA GLY A 410 8.78 -4.70 1.95
C GLY A 410 9.77 -3.66 2.48
N TYR A 411 10.15 -3.84 3.75
CA TYR A 411 11.13 -3.02 4.48
C TYR A 411 10.85 -1.49 4.51
N ASP A 412 9.59 -1.13 4.23
CA ASP A 412 9.04 0.23 4.09
C ASP A 412 9.64 1.07 2.93
N PHE A 413 10.22 0.42 1.92
CA PHE A 413 10.69 1.12 0.70
C PHE A 413 9.58 1.57 -0.27
N GLY A 414 8.30 1.52 0.13
CA GLY A 414 7.20 2.01 -0.71
C GLY A 414 7.03 3.53 -0.68
N ASP A 415 6.57 4.08 -1.81
CA ASP A 415 6.26 5.49 -2.00
C ASP A 415 4.98 5.94 -1.27
N TYR A 416 4.09 5.00 -0.96
CA TYR A 416 2.88 5.21 -0.19
C TYR A 416 2.53 3.97 0.65
N VAL A 417 1.71 4.16 1.69
CA VAL A 417 1.30 3.12 2.65
C VAL A 417 0.09 2.34 2.12
N ASP A 418 0.13 1.02 2.22
CA ASP A 418 -1.09 0.22 2.20
C ASP A 418 -1.76 0.26 3.58
N ALA A 419 -3.03 0.67 3.66
CA ALA A 419 -3.79 0.66 4.92
C ALA A 419 -4.18 -0.75 5.40
N GLY A 420 -4.01 -1.74 4.52
CA GLY A 420 -4.47 -3.11 4.70
C GLY A 420 -5.84 -3.37 4.09
N ASP A 421 -6.06 -4.65 3.80
CA ASP A 421 -7.21 -5.21 3.12
C ASP A 421 -8.54 -4.83 3.81
N ASN A 422 -9.44 -4.16 3.08
CA ASN A 422 -10.75 -3.71 3.57
C ASN A 422 -10.68 -2.83 4.85
N LYS A 423 -9.59 -2.09 5.07
CA LYS A 423 -9.39 -1.23 6.25
C LYS A 423 -9.16 0.22 5.87
N THR A 424 -9.88 1.13 6.52
CA THR A 424 -9.47 2.52 6.64
C THR A 424 -8.75 2.72 7.97
N PRO A 425 -7.59 3.37 8.02
CA PRO A 425 -6.92 3.64 9.30
C PRO A 425 -7.65 4.71 10.13
N ASP A 426 -7.26 4.86 11.38
CA ASP A 426 -7.62 6.03 12.18
C ASP A 426 -6.83 7.26 11.67
N GLY A 427 -7.43 8.45 11.69
CA GLY A 427 -6.79 9.64 11.10
C GLY A 427 -5.53 10.13 11.85
N SER A 428 -5.36 9.72 13.12
CA SER A 428 -4.13 9.89 13.91
C SER A 428 -2.96 9.03 13.40
N ASP A 429 -3.27 7.91 12.76
CA ASP A 429 -2.29 6.89 12.35
C ASP A 429 -1.66 7.22 10.98
N LEU A 430 -2.14 8.30 10.32
CA LEU A 430 -1.89 8.60 8.91
C LEU A 430 -1.10 9.90 8.64
N ALA A 431 -0.58 10.56 9.67
CA ALA A 431 -0.13 11.94 9.54
C ALA A 431 1.21 12.15 8.79
N ALA A 432 1.84 11.11 8.22
CA ALA A 432 3.16 11.17 7.56
C ALA A 432 3.21 10.79 6.06
N LYS A 433 2.67 9.62 5.68
CA LYS A 433 2.65 9.12 4.30
C LYS A 433 1.21 9.11 3.78
N HIS A 434 1.04 9.34 2.49
CA HIS A 434 -0.21 9.04 1.80
C HIS A 434 -0.49 7.54 1.85
N PHE A 435 -1.78 7.16 1.82
CA PHE A 435 -2.20 5.77 1.90
C PHE A 435 -3.24 5.40 0.84
N GLU A 436 -3.27 4.12 0.53
CA GLU A 436 -4.30 3.48 -0.29
C GLU A 436 -4.92 2.33 0.51
N THR A 437 -6.24 2.20 0.44
CA THR A 437 -6.99 1.05 0.93
C THR A 437 -7.46 0.25 -0.28
N CYS A 438 -7.10 -1.03 -0.35
CA CYS A 438 -7.76 -1.96 -1.25
C CYS A 438 -9.02 -2.56 -0.57
N GLY A 439 -10.08 -2.83 -1.34
CA GLY A 439 -11.30 -3.43 -0.78
C GLY A 439 -12.11 -4.24 -1.78
N THR A 440 -12.97 -5.13 -1.27
CA THR A 440 -13.74 -6.10 -2.06
C THR A 440 -15.24 -5.81 -2.05
N GLY A 441 -15.90 -6.03 -3.19
CA GLY A 441 -17.36 -5.95 -3.32
C GLY A 441 -18.12 -7.10 -2.64
N ASN A 442 -17.46 -8.23 -2.36
CA ASN A 442 -17.99 -9.39 -1.62
C ASN A 442 -16.89 -9.99 -0.70
N HIS A 443 -16.96 -11.27 -0.33
CA HIS A 443 -15.98 -11.96 0.53
C HIS A 443 -14.84 -12.64 -0.27
N SER A 444 -14.45 -12.11 -1.42
CA SER A 444 -13.39 -12.66 -2.28
C SER A 444 -12.70 -11.56 -3.08
N TRP A 445 -11.43 -11.76 -3.44
CA TRP A 445 -10.78 -10.93 -4.45
C TRP A 445 -11.00 -11.53 -5.84
N GLY A 446 -10.59 -12.78 -6.03
CA GLY A 446 -10.88 -13.55 -7.24
C GLY A 446 -12.33 -14.01 -7.33
N TYR A 447 -12.78 -14.33 -8.55
CA TYR A 447 -14.15 -14.79 -8.82
C TYR A 447 -14.57 -16.00 -7.98
N LYS A 448 -15.70 -15.87 -7.30
CA LYS A 448 -16.30 -16.89 -6.44
C LYS A 448 -17.78 -17.07 -6.81
N ALA A 449 -18.07 -18.14 -7.55
CA ALA A 449 -19.36 -18.32 -8.21
C ALA A 449 -20.57 -18.40 -7.25
N HIS A 450 -20.35 -18.82 -6.00
CA HIS A 450 -21.40 -19.01 -5.00
C HIS A 450 -21.51 -17.91 -3.95
N ASP A 451 -20.67 -16.86 -3.98
CA ASP A 451 -20.77 -15.74 -3.05
C ASP A 451 -21.57 -14.58 -3.66
N ASN A 452 -22.81 -14.48 -3.20
CA ASN A 452 -23.77 -13.46 -3.64
C ASN A 452 -23.96 -12.36 -2.57
N ASN A 453 -23.10 -12.31 -1.56
CA ASN A 453 -23.17 -11.33 -0.48
C ASN A 453 -22.47 -10.02 -0.91
N TRP A 454 -23.06 -9.35 -1.89
CA TRP A 454 -22.55 -8.10 -2.42
C TRP A 454 -22.79 -6.94 -1.47
N ARG A 455 -21.76 -6.14 -1.22
CA ARG A 455 -21.89 -4.85 -0.54
C ARG A 455 -22.79 -3.93 -1.36
N SER A 456 -23.71 -3.24 -0.69
CA SER A 456 -24.56 -2.24 -1.34
C SER A 456 -23.74 -1.03 -1.82
N SER A 457 -24.28 -0.29 -2.79
CA SER A 457 -23.72 0.96 -3.29
C SER A 457 -23.48 1.97 -2.15
N ASN A 458 -24.37 2.02 -1.14
CA ASN A 458 -24.21 2.85 0.05
C ASN A 458 -23.04 2.38 0.95
N GLN A 459 -22.88 1.08 1.19
CA GLN A 459 -21.75 0.54 1.96
C GLN A 459 -20.40 0.77 1.26
N LEU A 460 -20.36 0.67 -0.08
CA LEU A 460 -19.16 0.97 -0.87
C LEU A 460 -18.82 2.48 -0.80
N LEU A 461 -19.82 3.35 -0.97
CA LEU A 461 -19.67 4.79 -0.79
C LEU A 461 -19.19 5.14 0.62
N ARG A 462 -19.74 4.52 1.67
CA ARG A 462 -19.40 4.78 3.08
C ARG A 462 -17.93 4.47 3.39
N ASN A 463 -17.40 3.39 2.82
CA ASN A 463 -15.95 3.13 2.87
C ASN A 463 -15.18 4.20 2.09
N PHE A 464 -15.64 4.56 0.89
CA PHE A 464 -14.92 5.48 0.01
C PHE A 464 -14.83 6.90 0.59
N VAL A 465 -15.91 7.49 1.09
CA VAL A 465 -15.89 8.84 1.68
C VAL A 465 -15.09 8.91 2.99
N ASP A 466 -15.04 7.82 3.77
CA ASP A 466 -14.18 7.70 4.96
C ASP A 466 -12.69 7.62 4.60
N ILE A 467 -12.34 7.01 3.47
CA ILE A 467 -10.97 7.00 2.93
C ILE A 467 -10.61 8.40 2.41
N VAL A 468 -11.50 9.04 1.64
CA VAL A 468 -11.31 10.38 1.06
C VAL A 468 -11.15 11.43 2.15
N SER A 469 -11.98 11.43 3.21
CA SER A 469 -11.89 12.43 4.28
C SER A 469 -10.59 12.38 5.07
N LYS A 470 -9.98 11.19 5.17
CA LYS A 470 -8.65 10.97 5.76
C LYS A 470 -7.50 11.21 4.78
N GLY A 471 -7.79 11.52 3.52
CA GLY A 471 -6.81 11.89 2.49
C GLY A 471 -6.17 10.70 1.74
N GLY A 472 -6.81 9.52 1.77
CA GLY A 472 -6.34 8.32 1.09
C GLY A 472 -6.92 8.09 -0.30
N ASN A 473 -6.52 6.96 -0.89
CA ASN A 473 -7.05 6.43 -2.13
C ASN A 473 -7.82 5.12 -1.88
N TYR A 474 -8.90 4.87 -2.63
CA TYR A 474 -9.62 3.60 -2.62
C TYR A 474 -9.38 2.83 -3.91
N LEU A 475 -8.93 1.58 -3.77
CA LEU A 475 -8.67 0.64 -4.86
C LEU A 475 -9.67 -0.53 -4.76
N LEU A 476 -10.78 -0.41 -5.48
CA LEU A 476 -11.98 -1.24 -5.31
C LEU A 476 -12.00 -2.40 -6.32
N ASN A 477 -12.13 -3.62 -5.81
CA ASN A 477 -11.87 -4.84 -6.57
C ASN A 477 -13.09 -5.43 -7.32
N ILE A 478 -12.86 -5.81 -8.57
CA ILE A 478 -13.66 -6.79 -9.33
C ILE A 478 -12.92 -8.14 -9.44
N GLY A 479 -13.68 -9.23 -9.51
CA GLY A 479 -13.17 -10.59 -9.76
C GLY A 479 -13.87 -11.21 -10.97
N PRO A 480 -13.28 -11.14 -12.18
CA PRO A 480 -13.87 -11.71 -13.40
C PRO A 480 -13.79 -13.24 -13.43
N ASP A 481 -14.75 -13.90 -14.08
CA ASP A 481 -14.75 -15.36 -14.28
C ASP A 481 -13.72 -15.83 -15.33
N GLY A 482 -13.65 -17.14 -15.61
CA GLY A 482 -12.71 -17.71 -16.60
C GLY A 482 -12.96 -17.29 -18.06
N GLU A 483 -14.07 -16.61 -18.34
CA GLU A 483 -14.44 -16.03 -19.64
C GLU A 483 -14.31 -14.49 -19.63
N GLY A 484 -13.80 -13.90 -18.54
CA GLY A 484 -13.61 -12.45 -18.38
C GLY A 484 -14.86 -11.69 -17.92
N ARG A 485 -15.97 -12.37 -17.60
CA ARG A 485 -17.21 -11.69 -17.20
C ARG A 485 -17.14 -11.22 -15.76
N VAL A 486 -17.48 -9.94 -15.53
CA VAL A 486 -17.74 -9.40 -14.19
C VAL A 486 -19.17 -9.72 -13.79
N GLN A 487 -19.39 -10.16 -12.54
CA GLN A 487 -20.72 -10.52 -12.05
C GLN A 487 -21.64 -9.29 -12.01
N GLU A 488 -22.84 -9.40 -12.60
CA GLU A 488 -23.79 -8.28 -12.80
C GLU A 488 -24.09 -7.46 -11.53
N PRO A 489 -24.28 -8.04 -10.33
CA PRO A 489 -24.49 -7.24 -9.12
C PRO A 489 -23.30 -6.33 -8.76
N CYS A 490 -22.07 -6.75 -9.08
CA CYS A 490 -20.89 -5.93 -8.89
C CYS A 490 -20.89 -4.73 -9.85
N VAL A 491 -21.16 -4.99 -11.13
CA VAL A 491 -21.26 -3.94 -12.17
C VAL A 491 -22.33 -2.91 -11.79
N LYS A 492 -23.53 -3.38 -11.41
CA LYS A 492 -24.64 -2.52 -11.01
C LYS A 492 -24.31 -1.65 -9.79
N ASN A 493 -23.78 -2.24 -8.72
CA ASN A 493 -23.46 -1.49 -7.51
C ASN A 493 -22.33 -0.47 -7.74
N PHE A 494 -21.40 -0.77 -8.65
CA PHE A 494 -20.34 0.17 -9.04
C PHE A 494 -20.90 1.31 -9.92
N GLN A 495 -21.86 1.04 -10.80
CA GLN A 495 -22.55 2.07 -11.60
C GLN A 495 -23.35 3.03 -10.70
N GLU A 496 -24.16 2.51 -9.77
CA GLU A 496 -24.91 3.33 -8.80
C GLU A 496 -24.00 4.16 -7.88
N MET A 497 -22.86 3.61 -7.46
CA MET A 497 -21.80 4.36 -6.76
C MET A 497 -21.19 5.43 -7.68
N GLY A 498 -20.88 5.07 -8.92
CA GLY A 498 -20.26 5.92 -9.92
C GLY A 498 -21.08 7.15 -10.28
N ASP A 499 -22.41 7.03 -10.32
CA ASP A 499 -23.30 8.17 -10.55
C ASP A 499 -23.25 9.19 -9.41
N TRP A 500 -23.19 8.74 -8.15
CA TRP A 500 -22.94 9.64 -7.01
C TRP A 500 -21.55 10.28 -7.08
N VAL A 501 -20.52 9.51 -7.47
CA VAL A 501 -19.13 9.99 -7.59
C VAL A 501 -18.97 11.03 -8.71
N LYS A 502 -19.70 10.91 -9.83
CA LYS A 502 -19.72 11.93 -10.89
C LYS A 502 -20.29 13.25 -10.39
N THR A 503 -21.51 13.20 -9.83
CA THR A 503 -22.23 14.38 -9.33
C THR A 503 -21.45 15.11 -8.24
N ASN A 504 -20.80 14.38 -7.33
CA ASN A 504 -20.09 14.95 -6.18
C ASN A 504 -18.56 15.02 -6.38
N SER A 505 -18.09 14.98 -7.63
CA SER A 505 -16.68 14.83 -7.99
C SER A 505 -15.75 15.93 -7.43
N GLU A 506 -16.24 17.16 -7.25
CA GLU A 506 -15.48 18.25 -6.61
C GLU A 506 -15.08 17.94 -5.16
N ALA A 507 -15.90 17.20 -4.41
CA ALA A 507 -15.63 16.80 -3.03
C ALA A 507 -14.60 15.65 -2.92
N ILE A 508 -14.22 15.05 -4.05
CA ILE A 508 -13.44 13.82 -4.12
C ILE A 508 -12.07 14.09 -4.73
N PHE A 509 -12.03 14.51 -6.01
CA PHE A 509 -10.81 14.51 -6.80
C PHE A 509 -9.97 15.77 -6.56
N GLY A 510 -8.68 15.58 -6.24
CA GLY A 510 -7.78 16.68 -5.93
C GLY A 510 -8.05 17.43 -4.62
N THR A 511 -8.96 16.94 -3.77
CA THR A 511 -9.13 17.44 -2.39
C THR A 511 -8.02 16.94 -1.47
N THR A 512 -7.93 17.50 -0.27
CA THR A 512 -7.10 17.02 0.85
C THR A 512 -7.99 16.76 2.08
N ARG A 513 -7.41 16.18 3.14
CA ARG A 513 -8.09 16.03 4.42
C ARG A 513 -8.42 17.41 5.01
N TRP A 514 -9.60 17.55 5.61
CA TRP A 514 -9.88 18.70 6.49
C TRP A 514 -9.37 18.41 7.92
N THR A 515 -9.54 19.36 8.84
CA THR A 515 -9.14 19.22 10.25
C THR A 515 -10.03 18.23 11.02
N ILE A 516 -11.30 18.13 10.63
CA ILE A 516 -12.28 17.15 11.12
C ILE A 516 -12.57 16.20 9.95
N PHE A 517 -12.44 14.88 10.13
CA PHE A 517 -12.65 13.92 9.05
C PHE A 517 -14.12 13.52 8.87
N SER A 518 -14.88 13.49 9.97
CA SER A 518 -16.29 13.10 9.98
C SER A 518 -17.00 13.54 11.25
N GLU A 519 -18.34 13.59 11.16
CA GLU A 519 -19.27 13.94 12.23
C GLU A 519 -20.44 12.94 12.22
N GLY A 520 -20.94 12.57 13.41
CA GLY A 520 -22.08 11.66 13.57
C GLY A 520 -21.87 10.19 13.13
N VAL A 521 -20.78 9.90 12.41
CA VAL A 521 -20.51 8.58 11.81
C VAL A 521 -20.40 7.47 12.86
N SER A 522 -21.30 6.49 12.76
CA SER A 522 -21.28 5.29 13.59
C SER A 522 -20.12 4.37 13.24
N LYS A 523 -19.40 3.87 14.25
CA LYS A 523 -18.39 2.81 14.07
C LYS A 523 -18.98 1.45 13.69
N VAL A 524 -20.30 1.27 13.82
CA VAL A 524 -21.01 0.10 13.29
C VAL A 524 -21.33 0.37 11.82
N GLN A 525 -21.00 -0.57 10.92
CA GLN A 525 -21.43 -0.50 9.53
C GLN A 525 -22.86 -1.03 9.42
N SER A 526 -23.81 -0.13 9.11
CA SER A 526 -25.18 -0.44 8.71
C SER A 526 -25.32 -0.41 7.18
N ASP A 527 -26.42 -0.97 6.67
CA ASP A 527 -26.72 -0.98 5.23
C ASP A 527 -27.14 0.40 4.68
N SER A 528 -27.54 1.30 5.58
CA SER A 528 -27.90 2.71 5.31
C SER A 528 -27.15 3.65 6.25
N SER A 529 -26.75 4.81 5.73
CA SER A 529 -26.23 5.92 6.54
C SER A 529 -27.36 6.73 7.18
N LEU A 530 -27.06 7.50 8.23
CA LEU A 530 -28.01 8.41 8.87
C LEU A 530 -27.87 9.83 8.29
N SER A 531 -28.94 10.63 8.33
CA SER A 531 -28.93 12.03 7.89
C SER A 531 -28.03 12.96 8.71
N THR A 532 -27.55 12.49 9.86
CA THR A 532 -26.56 13.16 10.72
C THR A 532 -25.12 12.67 10.47
N GLU A 533 -24.88 11.75 9.53
CA GLU A 533 -23.53 11.31 9.16
C GLU A 533 -22.96 12.22 8.08
N PHE A 534 -21.82 12.84 8.39
CA PHE A 534 -21.04 13.67 7.46
C PHE A 534 -19.58 13.23 7.41
N TRP A 535 -19.02 13.27 6.20
CA TRP A 535 -17.59 13.14 5.93
C TRP A 535 -17.08 14.40 5.26
N PHE A 536 -15.86 14.82 5.59
CA PHE A 536 -15.34 16.10 5.13
C PHE A 536 -14.04 15.98 4.34
N SER A 537 -13.97 16.68 3.22
CA SER A 537 -12.72 16.95 2.51
C SER A 537 -12.56 18.47 2.33
N ALA A 538 -11.38 18.93 1.97
CA ALA A 538 -11.12 20.35 1.74
C ALA A 538 -10.32 20.57 0.46
N LYS A 539 -10.54 21.73 -0.16
CA LYS A 539 -9.71 22.23 -1.26
C LYS A 539 -9.73 23.75 -1.23
N ASP A 540 -8.55 24.36 -1.27
CA ASP A 540 -8.37 25.80 -1.19
C ASP A 540 -9.10 26.41 0.04
N ASP A 541 -10.08 27.30 -0.18
CA ASP A 541 -10.91 27.94 0.87
C ASP A 541 -12.23 27.19 1.16
N THR A 542 -12.44 26.03 0.54
CA THR A 542 -13.72 25.33 0.51
C THR A 542 -13.62 23.99 1.24
N VAL A 543 -14.54 23.78 2.20
CA VAL A 543 -14.77 22.49 2.85
C VAL A 543 -15.99 21.84 2.20
N TYR A 544 -15.88 20.57 1.83
CA TYR A 544 -16.98 19.79 1.30
C TYR A 544 -17.54 18.91 2.41
N ALA A 545 -18.84 18.99 2.66
CA ALA A 545 -19.54 18.08 3.56
C ALA A 545 -20.35 17.08 2.72
N MET A 546 -20.02 15.79 2.84
CA MET A 546 -20.63 14.68 2.12
C MET A 546 -21.55 13.92 3.07
N SER A 547 -22.81 13.69 2.70
CA SER A 547 -23.73 12.80 3.38
C SER A 547 -24.19 11.69 2.44
N LEU A 548 -24.40 10.49 3.00
CA LEU A 548 -24.85 9.30 2.26
C LEU A 548 -26.30 8.94 2.57
N ALA A 549 -27.07 9.90 3.09
CA ALA A 549 -28.51 9.87 3.22
C ALA A 549 -29.12 11.11 2.52
N PRO A 550 -30.35 11.03 2.00
CA PRO A 550 -31.04 12.21 1.46
C PRO A 550 -31.19 13.32 2.51
N ALA A 551 -31.12 14.58 2.06
CA ALA A 551 -31.46 15.74 2.86
C ALA A 551 -32.98 15.85 3.05
N GLU A 552 -33.42 16.14 4.27
CA GLU A 552 -34.83 16.41 4.60
C GLU A 552 -34.95 17.73 5.37
N GLY A 553 -35.62 18.73 4.78
CA GLY A 553 -35.91 20.01 5.44
C GLY A 553 -34.66 20.78 5.83
N ARG A 554 -34.31 20.76 7.12
CA ARG A 554 -33.13 21.46 7.67
C ARG A 554 -32.08 20.47 8.16
N VAL A 555 -30.87 20.69 7.70
CA VAL A 555 -29.67 19.93 8.06
C VAL A 555 -28.81 20.78 8.98
N GLN A 556 -28.28 20.18 10.05
CA GLN A 556 -27.29 20.80 10.93
C GLN A 556 -25.95 20.08 10.77
N ILE A 557 -24.87 20.85 10.63
CA ILE A 557 -23.49 20.34 10.56
C ILE A 557 -22.69 21.04 11.66
N HIS A 558 -22.45 20.35 12.77
CA HIS A 558 -21.83 20.93 13.97
C HIS A 558 -20.36 21.28 13.76
N ALA A 559 -19.64 20.51 12.95
CA ALA A 559 -18.24 20.76 12.62
C ALA A 559 -18.02 22.11 11.93
N LEU A 560 -19.03 22.63 11.22
CA LEU A 560 -18.99 23.90 10.47
C LEU A 560 -19.61 25.09 11.23
N ASN A 561 -19.73 25.00 12.56
CA ASN A 561 -20.10 26.13 13.42
C ASN A 561 -19.14 27.33 13.30
N GLU A 562 -19.44 28.46 13.96
CA GLU A 562 -18.65 29.69 13.92
C GLU A 562 -17.13 29.51 14.20
N SER A 563 -16.72 28.47 14.92
CA SER A 563 -15.30 28.20 15.20
C SER A 563 -14.53 27.61 14.02
N ALA A 564 -15.23 27.12 12.98
CA ALA A 564 -14.63 26.62 11.74
C ALA A 564 -14.11 27.74 10.81
N GLY A 565 -14.49 29.00 11.08
CA GLY A 565 -14.24 30.16 10.22
C GLY A 565 -15.54 30.73 9.65
N GLN A 566 -15.47 31.90 8.99
CA GLN A 566 -16.67 32.59 8.53
C GLN A 566 -17.19 31.96 7.22
N VAL A 567 -18.34 31.27 7.27
CA VAL A 567 -18.99 30.78 6.05
C VAL A 567 -19.45 31.98 5.20
N SER A 568 -19.26 31.87 3.89
CA SER A 568 -19.63 32.91 2.93
C SER A 568 -20.49 32.41 1.78
N GLN A 569 -20.48 31.10 1.50
CA GLN A 569 -21.34 30.44 0.52
C GLN A 569 -21.56 28.98 0.93
N VAL A 570 -22.77 28.47 0.70
CA VAL A 570 -23.10 27.04 0.75
C VAL A 570 -23.78 26.67 -0.57
N ARG A 571 -23.26 25.64 -1.23
CA ARG A 571 -23.70 25.22 -2.57
C ARG A 571 -23.85 23.70 -2.63
N LEU A 572 -25.02 23.21 -3.03
CA LEU A 572 -25.21 21.82 -3.43
C LEU A 572 -24.40 21.54 -4.70
N LEU A 573 -23.60 20.47 -4.71
CA LEU A 573 -22.84 20.10 -5.91
C LEU A 573 -23.77 19.65 -7.03
N ASP A 574 -24.80 18.86 -6.71
CA ASP A 574 -25.86 18.53 -7.65
C ASP A 574 -26.62 19.79 -8.07
N GLY A 575 -26.77 19.99 -9.38
CA GLY A 575 -27.34 21.21 -9.97
C GLY A 575 -26.58 22.52 -9.72
N ASN A 576 -25.43 22.50 -9.01
CA ASN A 576 -24.62 23.69 -8.69
C ASN A 576 -25.41 24.79 -7.95
N GLN A 577 -26.39 24.41 -7.11
CA GLN A 577 -27.38 25.31 -6.52
C GLN A 577 -26.92 25.92 -5.18
N ASN A 578 -27.01 27.24 -5.03
CA ASN A 578 -26.85 27.90 -3.72
C ASN A 578 -28.03 27.55 -2.79
N LEU A 579 -27.72 27.16 -1.56
CA LEU A 579 -28.71 26.86 -0.52
C LEU A 579 -28.82 28.03 0.48
N PRO A 580 -30.00 28.31 1.06
CA PRO A 580 -30.12 29.14 2.25
C PRO A 580 -29.44 28.48 3.46
N TRP A 581 -28.74 29.28 4.27
CA TRP A 581 -28.05 28.78 5.46
C TRP A 581 -27.95 29.86 6.55
N THR A 582 -27.72 29.41 7.79
CA THR A 582 -27.35 30.26 8.93
C THR A 582 -26.28 29.55 9.75
N GLN A 583 -25.14 30.21 9.99
CA GLN A 583 -24.08 29.72 10.87
C GLN A 583 -24.28 30.30 12.28
N ASN A 584 -24.08 29.48 13.31
CA ASN A 584 -24.12 29.89 14.71
C ASN A 584 -23.03 29.15 15.52
N ALA A 585 -22.97 29.39 16.84
CA ALA A 585 -21.98 28.79 17.72
C ALA A 585 -22.06 27.24 17.85
N GLU A 586 -23.19 26.62 17.50
CA GLU A 586 -23.43 25.18 17.60
C GLU A 586 -23.29 24.45 16.26
N ALA A 587 -23.71 25.06 15.14
CA ALA A 587 -23.70 24.43 13.81
C ALA A 587 -23.72 25.43 12.64
N LEU A 588 -23.44 24.92 11.44
CA LEU A 588 -23.99 25.45 10.20
C LEU A 588 -25.35 24.79 9.95
N GLU A 589 -26.42 25.58 9.92
CA GLU A 589 -27.75 25.13 9.51
C GLU A 589 -27.97 25.40 8.02
N ILE A 590 -28.41 24.39 7.26
CA ILE A 590 -28.68 24.47 5.82
C ILE A 590 -30.16 24.12 5.59
N ASP A 591 -30.90 24.99 4.91
CA ASP A 591 -32.31 24.79 4.60
C ASP A 591 -32.46 24.27 3.15
N PHE A 592 -32.74 22.98 2.99
CA PHE A 592 -32.99 22.38 1.69
C PHE A 592 -34.40 22.69 1.17
N GLY A 593 -35.35 23.06 2.03
CA GLY A 593 -36.73 23.37 1.63
C GLY A 593 -37.37 22.25 0.80
N SER A 594 -37.56 22.49 -0.50
CA SER A 594 -38.09 21.52 -1.48
C SER A 594 -37.03 21.00 -2.48
N VAL A 595 -35.74 21.24 -2.24
CA VAL A 595 -34.64 20.73 -3.06
C VAL A 595 -34.47 19.24 -2.76
N ALA A 596 -34.81 18.39 -3.72
CA ALA A 596 -34.58 16.96 -3.61
C ALA A 596 -33.07 16.65 -3.76
N THR A 597 -32.62 15.58 -3.10
CA THR A 597 -31.26 15.03 -3.21
C THR A 597 -31.32 13.56 -3.63
N GLY A 598 -30.19 13.02 -4.10
CA GLY A 598 -30.13 11.64 -4.58
C GLY A 598 -30.39 10.60 -3.48
N PRO A 599 -30.83 9.37 -3.84
CA PRO A 599 -31.09 8.30 -2.88
C PRO A 599 -29.82 7.82 -2.14
N ASN A 600 -28.64 8.02 -2.73
CA ASN A 600 -27.33 7.79 -2.12
C ASN A 600 -26.78 9.04 -1.39
N GLY A 601 -27.62 10.06 -1.12
CA GLY A 601 -27.24 11.30 -0.48
C GLY A 601 -26.67 12.36 -1.44
N TYR A 602 -25.81 13.23 -0.92
CA TYR A 602 -25.39 14.49 -1.55
C TYR A 602 -24.05 14.99 -0.97
N ALA A 603 -23.47 16.00 -1.62
CA ALA A 603 -22.41 16.81 -1.03
C ALA A 603 -22.68 18.31 -1.22
N VAL A 604 -22.29 19.10 -0.22
CA VAL A 604 -22.30 20.58 -0.29
C VAL A 604 -20.86 21.11 -0.22
N ALA A 605 -20.57 22.11 -1.06
CA ALA A 605 -19.39 22.96 -0.93
C ALA A 605 -19.69 24.13 0.00
N VAL A 606 -18.82 24.35 0.98
CA VAL A 606 -18.93 25.42 1.99
C VAL A 606 -17.65 26.26 1.94
N THR A 607 -17.76 27.49 1.44
CA THR A 607 -16.61 28.40 1.27
C THR A 607 -16.42 29.26 2.52
N ILE A 608 -15.25 29.13 3.14
CA ILE A 608 -14.89 29.72 4.44
C ILE A 608 -13.85 30.83 4.24
N LYS A 609 -13.98 31.94 4.96
CA LYS A 609 -13.08 33.11 4.95
C LYS A 609 -12.24 33.23 6.21
#